data_AF-A0A7X6YJ28-F1
#
_entry.id   AF-A0A7X6YJ28-F1
#
_cell.length_a   1.000
_cell.length_b   1.000
_cell.length_c   1.000
_cell.angle_alpha   90.00
_cell.angle_beta   90.00
_cell.angle_gamma   90.00
#
_symmetry.space_group_name_H-M   'P 1'
#
loop_
_entity.id
_entity.type
_entity.pdbx_description
1 polymer ?
#
loop_
_entity_poly.entity_id
_entity_poly.type
_entity_poly.pdbx_seq_one_letter_code
_entity_poly.pdbx_strand_id
1 'polypeptide(L)'
;MRQAKREVEITLHSIHIPVTGAGLDITTSHLLTADLVWPRTGTARKSASQSCTLREGAAEFAAANWGRRILFKETVEGRFALAVTVTESLDDEELEKILRFWAGAALAVGAGAVDGAAGPLGELAAAPLEYASKAVAKYPGASLLVEGLAELDAADFPPSGGERLLTVRLVAARKLLRVTRRTVNSRSRVTRKILLEKGADNGDVTLSVRTL
;
A
#
# COMPACT_ATOMS: atom_id res chain seq x y z
N MET A 1 14.86 21.08 -20.55
CA MET A 1 13.56 20.63 -21.10
C MET A 1 12.53 20.71 -19.98
N ARG A 2 11.32 21.24 -20.22
CA ARG A 2 10.25 21.21 -19.20
C ARG A 2 9.80 19.76 -19.02
N GLN A 3 9.73 19.27 -17.79
CA GLN A 3 9.17 17.96 -17.50
C GLN A 3 7.66 17.98 -17.77
N ALA A 4 7.11 16.84 -18.23
CA ALA A 4 5.68 16.71 -18.44
C ALA A 4 4.95 16.80 -17.09
N LYS A 5 3.83 17.54 -17.05
CA LYS A 5 3.02 17.75 -15.85
C LYS A 5 1.59 17.29 -16.13
N ARG A 6 0.99 16.54 -15.20
CA ARG A 6 -0.37 16.00 -15.30
C ARG A 6 -1.10 16.08 -13.98
N GLU A 7 -2.37 16.45 -14.01
CA GLU A 7 -3.25 16.28 -12.86
C GLU A 7 -3.91 14.90 -12.97
N VAL A 8 -3.74 14.07 -11.94
CA VAL A 8 -4.24 12.70 -11.93
C VAL A 8 -5.11 12.44 -10.71
N GLU A 9 -6.18 11.69 -10.92
CA GLU A 9 -6.94 11.01 -9.91
C GLU A 9 -6.55 9.52 -9.91
N ILE A 10 -6.11 9.01 -8.77
CA ILE A 10 -5.73 7.61 -8.58
C ILE A 10 -6.70 6.97 -7.61
N THR A 11 -7.38 5.92 -8.07
CA THR A 11 -8.35 5.16 -7.28
C THR A 11 -8.01 3.67 -7.26
N LEU A 12 -8.34 2.98 -6.17
CA LEU A 12 -8.31 1.53 -6.10
C LEU A 12 -9.33 0.94 -7.08
N HIS A 13 -8.87 -0.01 -7.90
CA HIS A 13 -9.74 -0.79 -8.77
C HIS A 13 -9.95 -2.19 -8.19
N SER A 14 -8.88 -2.95 -7.99
CA SER A 14 -8.93 -4.30 -7.44
C SER A 14 -7.63 -4.69 -6.74
N ILE A 15 -7.70 -5.68 -5.86
CA ILE A 15 -6.55 -6.28 -5.17
C ILE A 15 -6.66 -7.80 -5.30
N HIS A 16 -5.56 -8.45 -5.64
CA HIS A 16 -5.44 -9.90 -5.62
C HIS A 16 -4.14 -10.31 -4.92
N ILE A 17 -4.25 -10.98 -3.77
CA ILE A 17 -3.15 -11.47 -2.95
C ILE A 17 -3.46 -12.93 -2.57
N PRO A 18 -2.97 -13.92 -3.33
CA PRO A 18 -3.32 -15.33 -3.13
C PRO A 18 -2.94 -15.88 -1.75
N VAL A 19 -1.87 -15.36 -1.15
CA VAL A 19 -1.39 -15.78 0.17
C VAL A 19 -1.50 -14.61 1.14
N THR A 20 -2.57 -14.59 1.94
CA THR A 20 -2.85 -13.53 2.92
C THR A 20 -2.27 -13.76 4.32
N GLY A 21 -1.65 -14.93 4.55
CA GLY A 21 -0.96 -15.25 5.80
C GLY A 21 -1.20 -16.66 6.31
N ALA A 22 -1.05 -16.84 7.63
CA ALA A 22 -1.08 -18.15 8.31
C ALA A 22 -2.51 -18.70 8.55
N GLY A 23 -3.54 -17.87 8.37
CA GLY A 23 -4.94 -18.20 8.64
C GLY A 23 -5.55 -19.16 7.63
N LEU A 24 -6.64 -19.82 8.05
CA LEU A 24 -7.58 -20.50 7.16
C LEU A 24 -8.73 -19.56 6.75
N ASP A 25 -8.69 -18.31 7.22
CA ASP A 25 -9.77 -17.37 7.07
C ASP A 25 -9.90 -16.96 5.61
N ILE A 26 -11.07 -17.24 5.06
CA ILE A 26 -11.45 -16.83 3.71
C ILE A 26 -11.77 -15.34 3.65
N THR A 27 -11.83 -14.63 4.78
CA THR A 27 -12.10 -13.19 4.83
C THR A 27 -11.18 -12.56 5.85
N THR A 28 -10.33 -11.63 5.40
CA THR A 28 -9.29 -11.01 6.21
C THR A 28 -9.29 -9.49 6.00
N SER A 29 -9.09 -8.73 7.08
CA SER A 29 -9.01 -7.27 7.05
C SER A 29 -7.55 -6.81 7.01
N HIS A 30 -7.23 -5.85 6.16
CA HIS A 30 -5.88 -5.36 5.94
C HIS A 30 -5.87 -3.84 5.81
N LEU A 31 -4.69 -3.25 5.99
CA LEU A 31 -4.44 -1.88 5.60
C LEU A 31 -3.60 -1.86 4.32
N LEU A 32 -4.12 -1.21 3.29
CA LEU A 32 -3.36 -0.84 2.10
C LEU A 32 -2.82 0.58 2.29
N THR A 33 -1.53 0.75 2.04
CA THR A 33 -0.89 2.06 1.95
C THR A 33 -0.30 2.23 0.57
N ALA A 34 -0.60 3.36 -0.06
CA ALA A 34 -0.02 3.78 -1.32
C ALA A 34 0.82 5.04 -1.07
N ASP A 35 2.01 5.11 -1.65
CA ASP A 35 2.91 6.24 -1.58
C ASP A 35 3.26 6.72 -3.00
N LEU A 36 2.90 7.96 -3.31
CA LEU A 36 3.46 8.69 -4.44
C LEU A 36 4.83 9.21 -4.04
N VAL A 37 5.87 8.74 -4.71
CA VAL A 37 7.28 9.08 -4.45
C VAL A 37 7.74 10.06 -5.52
N TRP A 38 8.26 11.21 -5.07
CA TRP A 38 8.63 12.35 -5.91
C TRP A 38 7.55 12.74 -6.93
N PRO A 39 6.28 12.95 -6.52
CA PRO A 39 5.24 13.35 -7.46
C PRO A 39 5.56 14.66 -8.16
N ARG A 40 6.25 15.61 -7.51
CA ARG A 40 6.68 16.88 -8.11
C ARG A 40 7.92 17.41 -7.42
N THR A 41 8.58 18.38 -8.05
CA THR A 41 9.74 19.07 -7.48
C THR A 41 9.41 19.61 -6.09
N GLY A 42 10.26 19.30 -5.10
CA GLY A 42 10.10 19.71 -3.70
C GLY A 42 9.11 18.89 -2.86
N THR A 43 8.34 17.96 -3.46
CA THR A 43 7.49 17.01 -2.72
C THR A 43 8.10 15.62 -2.80
N ALA A 44 8.74 15.17 -1.72
CA ALA A 44 9.45 13.89 -1.75
C ALA A 44 8.50 12.68 -1.69
N ARG A 45 7.39 12.79 -0.94
CA ARG A 45 6.39 11.72 -0.82
C ARG A 45 5.02 12.28 -0.48
N LYS A 46 3.97 11.62 -0.96
CA LYS A 46 2.60 11.75 -0.46
C LYS A 46 1.99 10.37 -0.23
N SER A 47 1.40 10.16 0.93
CA SER A 47 0.88 8.86 1.36
C SER A 47 -0.65 8.89 1.44
N ALA A 48 -1.28 7.79 1.06
CA ALA A 48 -2.70 7.52 1.27
C ALA A 48 -2.85 6.11 1.84
N SER A 49 -3.74 5.94 2.82
CA SER A 49 -4.00 4.64 3.43
C SER A 49 -5.48 4.34 3.43
N GLN A 50 -5.82 3.09 3.16
CA GLN A 50 -7.19 2.63 3.08
C GLN A 50 -7.32 1.21 3.61
N SER A 51 -8.33 0.97 4.46
CA SER A 51 -8.68 -0.38 4.86
C SER A 51 -9.28 -1.17 3.70
N CYS A 52 -8.92 -2.45 3.61
CA CYS A 52 -9.48 -3.36 2.64
C CYS A 52 -9.79 -4.71 3.29
N THR A 53 -10.92 -5.30 2.89
CA THR A 53 -11.29 -6.65 3.29
C THR A 53 -11.12 -7.56 2.09
N LEU A 54 -10.21 -8.52 2.20
CA LEU A 54 -9.95 -9.51 1.16
C LEU A 54 -10.84 -10.72 1.41
N ARG A 55 -11.58 -11.16 0.38
CA ARG A 55 -12.29 -12.44 0.37
C ARG A 55 -11.54 -13.38 -0.55
N GLU A 56 -11.03 -14.47 0.01
CA GLU A 56 -10.19 -15.46 -0.68
C GLU A 56 -8.99 -14.78 -1.37
N GLY A 57 -8.40 -13.79 -0.70
CA GLY A 57 -7.28 -13.01 -1.23
C GLY A 57 -7.67 -11.95 -2.27
N ALA A 58 -8.96 -11.73 -2.55
CA ALA A 58 -9.40 -10.76 -3.55
C ALA A 58 -10.30 -9.66 -2.98
N ALA A 59 -10.22 -8.47 -3.55
CA ALA A 59 -11.18 -7.38 -3.31
C ALA A 59 -11.40 -6.55 -4.57
N GLU A 60 -12.66 -6.17 -4.80
CA GLU A 60 -13.10 -5.36 -5.94
C GLU A 60 -13.65 -4.01 -5.45
N PHE A 61 -13.17 -2.93 -6.05
CA PHE A 61 -13.49 -1.55 -5.68
C PHE A 61 -14.14 -0.76 -6.83
N ALA A 62 -14.23 -1.33 -8.02
CA ALA A 62 -14.82 -0.68 -9.20
C ALA A 62 -16.25 -0.17 -8.93
N ALA A 63 -17.05 -0.95 -8.18
CA ALA A 63 -18.41 -0.60 -7.78
C ALA A 63 -18.51 0.13 -6.42
N ALA A 64 -17.40 0.33 -5.72
CA ALA A 64 -17.40 1.04 -4.45
C ALA A 64 -17.64 2.54 -4.65
N ASN A 65 -18.26 3.18 -3.66
CA ASN A 65 -18.40 4.64 -3.63
C ASN A 65 -17.03 5.29 -3.79
N TRP A 66 -16.96 6.41 -4.53
CA TRP A 66 -15.71 7.10 -4.85
C TRP A 66 -14.83 7.37 -3.60
N GLY A 67 -15.44 7.83 -2.50
CA GLY A 67 -14.73 8.10 -1.24
C GLY A 67 -14.12 6.85 -0.57
N ARG A 68 -14.52 5.65 -0.99
CA ARG A 68 -13.97 4.34 -0.56
C ARG A 68 -13.05 3.73 -1.62
N ARG A 69 -12.53 4.50 -2.54
CA ARG A 69 -11.50 4.02 -3.47
C ARG A 69 -10.47 5.09 -3.82
N ILE A 70 -10.78 6.36 -3.62
CA ILE A 70 -9.85 7.46 -3.86
C ILE A 70 -8.61 7.35 -2.98
N LEU A 71 -7.44 7.32 -3.62
CA LEU A 71 -6.15 7.40 -2.95
C LEU A 71 -5.56 8.80 -3.11
N PHE A 72 -5.53 9.31 -4.34
CA PHE A 72 -4.92 10.59 -4.65
C PHE A 72 -5.73 11.39 -5.65
N LYS A 73 -5.77 12.71 -5.43
CA LYS A 73 -5.97 13.70 -6.46
C LYS A 73 -4.76 14.64 -6.39
N GLU A 74 -3.85 14.50 -7.35
CA GLU A 74 -2.53 15.10 -7.27
C GLU A 74 -1.97 15.48 -8.63
N THR A 75 -1.10 16.48 -8.64
CA THR A 75 -0.27 16.84 -9.79
C THR A 75 1.03 16.03 -9.78
N VAL A 76 1.27 15.28 -10.85
CA VAL A 76 2.53 14.56 -11.08
C VAL A 76 3.38 15.25 -12.16
N GLU A 77 4.70 15.26 -11.99
CA GLU A 77 5.68 15.89 -12.87
C GLU A 77 6.86 14.96 -13.13
N GLY A 78 7.21 14.76 -14.41
CA GLY A 78 8.34 13.93 -14.82
C GLY A 78 8.22 12.48 -14.34
N ARG A 79 9.34 11.89 -13.92
CA ARG A 79 9.37 10.53 -13.39
C ARG A 79 9.02 10.52 -11.91
N PHE A 80 8.12 9.62 -11.55
CA PHE A 80 7.70 9.39 -10.18
C PHE A 80 7.51 7.88 -9.97
N ALA A 81 7.34 7.46 -8.73
CA ALA A 81 7.02 6.08 -8.42
C ALA A 81 5.77 5.98 -7.56
N LEU A 82 5.06 4.86 -7.69
CA LEU A 82 3.95 4.49 -6.84
C LEU A 82 4.32 3.21 -6.10
N ALA A 83 4.57 3.35 -4.81
CA ALA A 83 4.78 2.22 -3.92
C ALA A 83 3.45 1.80 -3.29
N VAL A 84 3.21 0.50 -3.19
CA VAL A 84 2.02 -0.08 -2.56
C VAL A 84 2.47 -1.11 -1.55
N THR A 85 1.91 -1.05 -0.35
CA THR A 85 2.13 -2.06 0.69
C THR A 85 0.79 -2.50 1.27
N VAL A 86 0.70 -3.77 1.66
CA VAL A 86 -0.46 -4.31 2.37
C VAL A 86 0.03 -5.05 3.60
N THR A 87 -0.64 -4.83 4.75
CA THR A 87 -0.30 -5.50 6.01
C THR A 87 -0.76 -6.96 6.02
N GLU A 88 -0.26 -7.76 6.97
CA GLU A 88 -0.93 -8.99 7.39
C GLU A 88 -2.34 -8.67 7.90
N SER A 89 -3.16 -9.71 8.06
CA SER A 89 -4.52 -9.55 8.57
C SER A 89 -4.49 -8.89 9.94
N LEU A 90 -5.23 -7.79 10.08
CA LEU A 90 -5.41 -7.03 11.31
C LEU A 90 -6.79 -7.32 11.89
N ASP A 91 -6.90 -7.31 13.21
CA ASP A 91 -8.21 -7.20 13.86
C ASP A 91 -8.77 -5.77 13.79
N ASP A 92 -10.05 -5.61 14.15
CA ASP A 92 -10.73 -4.32 14.06
C ASP A 92 -10.11 -3.25 14.99
N GLU A 93 -9.58 -3.66 16.14
CA GLU A 93 -8.95 -2.75 17.11
C GLU A 93 -7.61 -2.24 16.60
N GLU A 94 -6.78 -3.12 16.04
CA GLU A 94 -5.52 -2.81 15.36
C GLU A 94 -5.76 -1.87 14.18
N LEU A 95 -6.75 -2.18 13.35
CA LEU A 95 -7.09 -1.37 12.18
C LEU A 95 -7.56 0.04 12.58
N GLU A 96 -8.44 0.15 13.58
CA GLU A 96 -8.93 1.45 14.07
C GLU A 96 -7.81 2.29 14.69
N LYS A 97 -6.88 1.67 15.45
CA LYS A 97 -5.71 2.36 16.01
C LYS A 97 -4.83 2.96 14.90
N ILE A 98 -4.54 2.19 13.85
CA ILE A 98 -3.70 2.67 12.75
C ILE A 98 -4.41 3.76 11.95
N LEU A 99 -5.70 3.62 11.65
CA LEU A 99 -6.47 4.65 10.94
C LEU A 99 -6.57 5.95 11.72
N ARG A 100 -6.78 5.91 13.04
CA ARG A 100 -6.78 7.11 13.90
C ARG A 100 -5.44 7.82 13.88
N PHE A 101 -4.34 7.08 13.89
CA PHE A 101 -3.02 7.67 13.74
C PHE A 101 -2.87 8.40 12.41
N TRP A 102 -3.24 7.77 11.30
CA TRP A 102 -3.15 8.40 9.97
C TRP A 102 -4.04 9.64 9.85
N ALA A 103 -5.24 9.61 10.44
CA ALA A 103 -6.09 10.78 10.54
C ALA A 103 -5.41 11.90 11.36
N GLY A 104 -4.78 11.57 12.48
CA GLY A 104 -4.01 12.53 13.29
C GLY A 104 -2.79 13.10 12.56
N ALA A 105 -2.04 12.27 11.83
CA ALA A 105 -0.90 12.71 11.03
C ALA A 105 -1.33 13.62 9.87
N ALA A 106 -2.44 13.30 9.20
CA ALA A 106 -3.02 14.15 8.16
C ALA A 106 -3.48 15.52 8.71
N LEU A 107 -4.08 15.54 9.91
CA LEU A 107 -4.45 16.79 10.58
C LEU A 107 -3.24 17.63 11.00
N ALA A 108 -2.16 16.99 11.48
CA ALA A 108 -0.92 17.68 11.83
C ALA A 108 -0.23 18.30 10.60
N VAL A 109 -0.27 17.62 9.44
CA VAL A 109 0.21 18.19 8.17
C VAL A 109 -0.71 19.32 7.69
N GLY A 110 -2.03 19.18 7.84
CA GLY A 110 -3.01 20.22 7.48
C GLY A 110 -2.90 21.51 8.31
N ALA A 111 -2.48 21.40 9.58
CA ALA A 111 -2.21 22.54 10.45
C ALA A 111 -0.86 23.24 10.19
N GLY A 112 0.04 22.59 9.44
CA GLY A 112 1.42 23.05 9.22
C GLY A 112 1.81 23.30 7.76
N ALA A 113 0.90 23.17 6.79
CA ALA A 113 1.20 23.33 5.37
C ALA A 113 1.18 24.80 4.92
N VAL A 114 2.10 25.59 5.48
CA VAL A 114 2.79 26.65 4.72
C VAL A 114 4.05 25.98 4.16
N ASP A 115 4.35 26.21 2.88
CA ASP A 115 5.52 25.68 2.16
C ASP A 115 6.74 25.45 3.07
N GLY A 116 7.24 24.21 3.17
CA GLY A 116 8.55 23.98 3.77
C GLY A 116 8.80 22.66 4.53
N ALA A 117 7.83 21.75 4.67
CA ALA A 117 8.07 20.49 5.39
C ALA A 117 8.81 19.44 4.52
N ALA A 118 10.01 19.77 4.05
CA ALA A 118 11.03 18.77 3.77
C ALA A 118 11.49 18.23 5.13
N GLY A 119 10.83 17.16 5.61
CA GLY A 119 11.36 16.32 6.68
C GLY A 119 12.79 15.85 6.34
N PRO A 120 13.56 15.39 7.35
CA PRO A 120 15.01 15.26 7.24
C PRO A 120 15.40 14.45 6.01
N LEU A 121 16.14 15.09 5.10
CA LEU A 121 16.68 14.55 3.85
C LEU A 121 17.42 13.21 4.00
N GLY A 122 17.82 12.84 5.22
CA GLY A 122 18.48 11.57 5.55
C GLY A 122 17.58 10.33 5.52
N GLU A 123 16.27 10.43 5.86
CA GLU A 123 15.33 9.31 5.71
C GLU A 123 14.72 9.23 4.30
N LEU A 124 14.79 10.31 3.53
CA LEU A 124 14.29 10.39 2.15
C LEU A 124 15.20 9.67 1.13
N ALA A 125 16.43 9.31 1.53
CA ALA A 125 17.32 8.45 0.74
C ALA A 125 17.03 6.94 0.94
N ALA A 126 16.19 6.56 1.91
CA ALA A 126 15.75 5.18 2.04
C ALA A 126 14.84 4.82 0.86
N ALA A 127 15.03 3.63 0.27
CA ALA A 127 14.18 3.14 -0.79
C ALA A 127 12.70 3.24 -0.35
N PRO A 128 11.75 3.66 -1.20
CA PRO A 128 10.39 3.95 -0.78
C PRO A 128 9.71 2.85 0.05
N LEU A 129 9.97 1.60 -0.31
CA LEU A 129 9.47 0.42 0.40
C LEU A 129 10.07 0.25 1.80
N GLU A 130 11.34 0.64 1.99
CA GLU A 130 12.01 0.58 3.29
C GLU A 130 11.39 1.60 4.28
N TYR A 131 10.98 2.76 3.79
CA TYR A 131 10.24 3.72 4.61
C TYR A 131 8.87 3.18 5.01
N ALA A 132 8.10 2.63 4.07
CA ALA A 132 6.80 2.04 4.35
C ALA A 132 6.92 0.91 5.39
N SER A 133 7.94 0.07 5.26
CA SER A 133 8.29 -0.96 6.24
C SER A 133 8.57 -0.38 7.62
N LYS A 134 9.40 0.67 7.73
CA LYS A 134 9.68 1.36 9.01
C LYS A 134 8.44 2.02 9.60
N ALA A 135 7.57 2.59 8.77
CA ALA A 135 6.33 3.22 9.21
C ALA A 135 5.37 2.18 9.81
N VAL A 136 5.19 1.03 9.14
CA VAL A 136 4.36 -0.08 9.63
C VAL A 136 4.99 -0.74 10.87
N ALA A 137 6.31 -0.88 10.93
CA ALA A 137 7.02 -1.46 12.07
C ALA A 137 6.91 -0.64 13.37
N LYS A 138 6.49 0.62 13.31
CA LYS A 138 6.18 1.43 14.50
C LYS A 138 4.93 0.94 15.25
N TYR A 139 4.16 0.01 14.68
CA TYR A 139 2.94 -0.52 15.29
C TYR A 139 3.13 -1.96 15.78
N PRO A 140 2.94 -2.22 17.08
CA PRO A 140 2.85 -3.59 17.60
C PRO A 140 1.69 -4.33 16.91
N GLY A 141 1.96 -5.50 16.32
CA GLY A 141 0.95 -6.34 15.65
C GLY A 141 0.90 -6.18 14.13
N ALA A 142 1.22 -5.01 13.59
CA ALA A 142 1.21 -4.79 12.14
C ALA A 142 2.52 -5.25 11.50
N SER A 143 2.43 -6.23 10.60
CA SER A 143 3.54 -6.65 9.74
C SER A 143 3.17 -6.44 8.28
N LEU A 144 4.16 -6.19 7.43
CA LEU A 144 3.92 -6.19 5.98
C LEU A 144 3.74 -7.61 5.47
N LEU A 145 2.67 -7.81 4.71
CA LEU A 145 2.37 -9.04 3.98
C LEU A 145 3.00 -8.99 2.59
N VAL A 146 2.73 -7.91 1.86
CA VAL A 146 3.23 -7.67 0.51
C VAL A 146 3.64 -6.23 0.28
N GLU A 147 4.53 -6.06 -0.69
CA GLU A 147 5.00 -4.77 -1.16
C GLU A 147 5.18 -4.79 -2.68
N GLY A 148 5.03 -3.64 -3.33
CA GLY A 148 5.18 -3.47 -4.77
C GLY A 148 5.53 -2.03 -5.13
N LEU A 149 6.18 -1.86 -6.27
CA LEU A 149 6.63 -0.56 -6.77
C LEU A 149 6.39 -0.50 -8.28
N ALA A 150 5.79 0.59 -8.74
CA ALA A 150 5.69 0.91 -10.16
C ALA A 150 6.37 2.26 -10.43
N GLU A 151 7.33 2.26 -11.34
CA GLU A 151 7.92 3.49 -11.87
C GLU A 151 7.08 4.01 -13.03
N LEU A 152 6.83 5.32 -13.05
CA LEU A 152 5.90 5.98 -13.97
C LEU A 152 6.52 7.27 -14.49
N ASP A 153 6.15 7.66 -15.71
CA ASP A 153 6.45 8.98 -16.25
C ASP A 153 5.14 9.74 -16.50
N ALA A 154 5.07 10.99 -16.05
CA ALA A 154 3.94 11.88 -16.32
C ALA A 154 3.68 12.04 -17.82
N ALA A 155 4.69 11.84 -18.68
CA ALA A 155 4.55 11.84 -20.12
C ALA A 155 3.69 10.68 -20.67
N ASP A 156 3.58 9.56 -19.92
CA ASP A 156 2.82 8.38 -20.33
C ASP A 156 1.29 8.54 -20.16
N PHE A 157 0.86 9.62 -19.51
CA PHE A 157 -0.55 9.93 -19.30
C PHE A 157 -1.04 10.97 -20.33
N PRO A 158 -2.25 10.80 -20.87
CA PRO A 158 -2.83 11.76 -21.80
C PRO A 158 -2.98 13.14 -21.15
N PRO A 159 -3.04 14.24 -21.92
CA PRO A 159 -3.13 15.59 -21.34
C PRO A 159 -4.41 15.86 -20.54
N SER A 160 -5.52 15.21 -20.88
CA SER A 160 -6.80 15.30 -20.15
C SER A 160 -7.72 14.15 -20.53
N GLY A 161 -8.66 13.81 -19.63
CA GLY A 161 -9.84 12.99 -19.94
C GLY A 161 -9.61 11.49 -20.17
N GLY A 162 -8.39 10.99 -20.11
CA GLY A 162 -8.09 9.57 -20.26
C GLY A 162 -7.99 8.82 -18.94
N GLU A 163 -8.54 7.60 -18.90
CA GLU A 163 -8.41 6.66 -17.79
C GLU A 163 -7.54 5.47 -18.22
N ARG A 164 -6.63 5.05 -17.34
CA ARG A 164 -5.74 3.91 -17.55
C ARG A 164 -5.73 3.04 -16.30
N LEU A 165 -5.78 1.72 -16.50
CA LEU A 165 -5.49 0.77 -15.44
C LEU A 165 -3.98 0.59 -15.29
N LEU A 166 -3.51 0.74 -14.06
CA LEU A 166 -2.14 0.50 -13.64
C LEU A 166 -2.11 -0.69 -12.69
N THR A 167 -1.43 -1.77 -13.09
CA THR A 167 -1.22 -2.94 -12.24
C THR A 167 0.15 -2.88 -11.60
N VAL A 168 0.20 -2.89 -10.27
CA VAL A 168 1.42 -2.97 -9.46
C VAL A 168 1.58 -4.42 -9.02
N ARG A 169 2.64 -5.09 -9.49
CA ARG A 169 2.99 -6.44 -9.04
C ARG A 169 3.45 -6.40 -7.59
N LEU A 170 2.99 -7.37 -6.81
CA LEU A 170 3.27 -7.49 -5.40
C LEU A 170 4.16 -8.69 -5.12
N VAL A 171 5.11 -8.50 -4.22
CA VAL A 171 5.98 -9.55 -3.70
C VAL A 171 5.79 -9.67 -2.19
N ALA A 172 6.03 -10.88 -1.65
CA ALA A 172 5.99 -11.10 -0.22
C ALA A 172 7.06 -10.28 0.50
N ALA A 173 6.66 -9.38 1.39
CA ALA A 173 7.58 -8.47 2.10
C ALA A 173 8.47 -9.24 3.12
N ARG A 174 8.05 -10.45 3.49
CA ARG A 174 8.73 -11.35 4.42
C ARG A 174 8.45 -12.81 4.06
N LYS A 175 9.15 -13.72 4.74
CA LYS A 175 8.85 -15.15 4.69
C LYS A 175 7.45 -15.40 5.27
N LEU A 176 6.55 -15.96 4.47
CA LEU A 176 5.19 -16.31 4.90
C LEU A 176 5.13 -17.78 5.29
N LEU A 177 4.61 -18.05 6.49
CA LEU A 177 4.59 -19.37 7.09
C LEU A 177 3.17 -19.76 7.46
N ARG A 178 2.79 -21.01 7.19
CA ARG A 178 1.64 -21.66 7.81
C ARG A 178 2.09 -22.40 9.05
N VAL A 179 1.58 -22.00 10.20
CA VAL A 179 1.83 -22.67 11.48
C VAL A 179 0.64 -23.54 11.81
N THR A 180 0.86 -24.85 11.87
CA THR A 180 -0.16 -25.81 12.29
C THR A 180 0.23 -26.37 13.66
N ARG A 181 -0.65 -26.18 14.65
CA ARG A 181 -0.51 -26.80 15.97
C ARG A 181 -1.44 -28.00 16.03
N ARG A 182 -0.91 -29.18 16.34
CA ARG A 182 -1.70 -30.40 16.59
C ARG A 182 -1.24 -31.05 17.88
N THR A 183 -2.18 -31.47 18.70
CA THR A 183 -1.88 -32.34 19.85
C THR A 183 -1.84 -33.78 19.35
N VAL A 184 -0.70 -34.44 19.49
CA VAL A 184 -0.53 -35.86 19.17
C VAL A 184 0.03 -36.54 20.40
N ASN A 185 -0.65 -37.58 20.91
CA ASN A 185 -0.27 -38.30 22.13
C ASN A 185 0.00 -37.37 23.33
N SER A 186 -0.92 -36.44 23.60
CA SER A 186 -0.82 -35.45 24.69
C SER A 186 0.41 -34.52 24.61
N ARG A 187 1.12 -34.48 23.48
CA ARG A 187 2.20 -33.54 23.19
C ARG A 187 1.79 -32.56 22.10
N SER A 188 2.01 -31.27 22.35
CA SER A 188 1.81 -30.24 21.32
C SER A 188 2.90 -30.35 20.27
N ARG A 189 2.53 -30.66 19.04
CA ARG A 189 3.41 -30.66 17.86
C ARG A 189 3.10 -29.43 17.02
N VAL A 190 4.12 -28.60 16.82
CA VAL A 190 4.06 -27.42 15.96
C VAL A 190 4.78 -27.74 14.66
N THR A 191 4.04 -27.74 13.55
CA THR A 191 4.61 -27.86 12.20
C THR A 191 4.57 -26.48 11.55
N ARG A 192 5.69 -26.06 10.96
CA ARG A 192 5.79 -24.83 10.17
C ARG A 192 6.00 -25.21 8.72
N LYS A 193 5.10 -24.78 7.83
CA LYS A 193 5.24 -24.93 6.38
C LYS A 193 5.47 -23.57 5.77
N ILE A 194 6.51 -23.43 4.95
CA ILE A 194 6.76 -22.21 4.20
C ILE A 194 5.72 -22.13 3.08
N LEU A 195 5.03 -21.00 3.00
CA LEU A 195 4.09 -20.70 1.92
C LEU A 195 4.79 -19.92 0.81
N LEU A 196 5.48 -18.84 1.17
CA LEU A 196 6.27 -18.00 0.27
C LEU A 196 7.56 -17.54 0.94
N GLU A 197 8.64 -17.46 0.17
CA GLU A 197 9.87 -16.78 0.58
C GLU A 197 9.72 -15.26 0.42
N LYS A 198 10.54 -14.48 1.14
CA LYS A 198 10.60 -13.03 0.93
C LYS A 198 10.97 -12.73 -0.53
N GLY A 199 10.27 -11.79 -1.15
CA GLY A 199 10.46 -11.40 -2.54
C GLY A 199 9.78 -12.33 -3.56
N ALA A 200 9.13 -13.41 -3.13
CA ALA A 200 8.33 -14.25 -4.02
C ALA A 200 7.07 -13.50 -4.47
N ASP A 201 6.66 -13.72 -5.71
CA ASP A 201 5.42 -13.16 -6.28
C ASP A 201 4.21 -13.54 -5.42
N ASN A 202 3.37 -12.54 -5.11
CA ASN A 202 2.17 -12.71 -4.30
C ASN A 202 1.04 -11.80 -4.79
N GLY A 203 0.80 -11.84 -6.11
CA GLY A 203 -0.33 -11.18 -6.75
C GLY A 203 -0.08 -9.72 -7.16
N ASP A 204 -1.12 -8.90 -7.13
CA ASP A 204 -1.10 -7.54 -7.65
C ASP A 204 -2.20 -6.63 -7.05
N VAL A 205 -1.97 -5.32 -7.15
CA VAL A 205 -3.00 -4.29 -6.99
C VAL A 205 -3.21 -3.61 -8.33
N THR A 206 -4.46 -3.49 -8.75
CA THR A 206 -4.83 -2.67 -9.91
C THR A 206 -5.45 -1.37 -9.46
N LEU A 207 -5.00 -0.28 -10.07
CA LEU A 207 -5.40 1.09 -9.81
C LEU A 207 -5.97 1.69 -11.08
N SER A 208 -7.02 2.50 -10.96
CA SER A 208 -7.45 3.37 -12.03
C SER A 208 -6.77 4.73 -11.88
N VAL A 209 -6.07 5.16 -12.93
CA VAL A 209 -5.42 6.47 -13.04
C VAL A 209 -6.13 7.26 -14.11
N ARG A 210 -6.86 8.29 -13.70
CA ARG A 210 -7.58 9.20 -14.59
C ARG A 210 -6.85 10.53 -14.65
N THR A 211 -6.57 11.01 -15.87
CA THR A 211 -6.10 12.38 -16.06
C THR A 211 -7.29 13.32 -16.02
N LEU A 212 -7.17 14.39 -15.23
CA LEU A 212 -8.20 15.41 -15.06
C LEU A 212 -8.08 16.54 -16.11
#